data_AF-A0A9P0A0H0-F1
#
_entry.id   AF-A0A9P0A0H0-F1
#
_cell.length_a   1.000
_cell.length_b   1.000
_cell.length_c   1.000
_cell.angle_alpha   90.00
_cell.angle_beta   90.00
_cell.angle_gamma   90.00
#
_symmetry.space_group_name_H-M   'P 1'
#
loop_
_entity.id
_entity.type
_entity.pdbx_description
1 polymer ?
#
loop_
_entity_poly.entity_id
_entity_poly.type
_entity_poly.pdbx_seq_one_letter_code
_entity_poly.pdbx_strand_id
1 'polypeptide(L)'
;MLVKFLLRDAKDKQRLEKYLDLFNRYDFSDVRFPTSIDDIVKFEKRNNVSVSVFGLRESLVCNKKKYTVYPIKVTDPKREYHTDLLCLSTPIPFSYHYCWISNFEQLVREQLTKHKHPIYTSTEQV
;
A
#
# COMPACT_ATOMS: atom_id res chain seq x y z
N MET A 1 2.45 -12.72 0.99
CA MET A 1 2.62 -12.80 -0.48
C MET A 1 2.00 -11.55 -1.11
N LEU A 2 2.73 -10.80 -1.94
CA LEU A 2 2.28 -9.50 -2.49
C LEU A 2 1.01 -9.59 -3.36
N VAL A 3 0.75 -10.75 -3.97
CA VAL A 3 -0.35 -11.00 -4.91
C VAL A 3 -1.71 -10.57 -4.36
N LYS A 4 -1.98 -10.77 -3.07
CA LYS A 4 -3.27 -10.41 -2.44
C LYS A 4 -3.62 -8.92 -2.56
N PHE A 5 -2.63 -8.06 -2.79
CA PHE A 5 -2.76 -6.61 -2.70
C PHE A 5 -2.89 -5.93 -4.06
N LEU A 6 -2.81 -6.69 -5.16
CA LEU A 6 -2.91 -6.17 -6.53
C LEU A 6 -4.32 -6.32 -7.14
N LEU A 7 -5.28 -6.90 -6.41
CA LEU A 7 -6.68 -7.03 -6.83
C LEU A 7 -7.46 -5.71 -6.65
N ARG A 8 -7.24 -4.77 -7.58
CA ARG A 8 -8.01 -3.52 -7.67
C ARG A 8 -9.43 -3.84 -8.16
N ASP A 9 -10.44 -3.37 -7.43
CA ASP A 9 -11.87 -3.38 -7.81
C ASP A 9 -12.53 -4.72 -8.20
N ALA A 10 -11.87 -5.85 -8.01
CA ALA A 10 -12.48 -7.17 -8.23
C ALA A 10 -13.57 -7.46 -7.19
N LYS A 11 -14.76 -7.85 -7.65
CA LYS A 11 -15.78 -8.50 -6.82
C LYS A 11 -15.23 -9.88 -6.38
N ASP A 12 -15.49 -10.29 -5.15
CA ASP A 12 -15.05 -11.58 -4.58
C ASP A 12 -13.51 -11.80 -4.62
N LYS A 13 -12.74 -10.81 -4.13
CA LYS A 13 -11.25 -10.82 -4.06
C LYS A 13 -10.62 -12.01 -3.33
N GLN A 14 -11.45 -12.81 -2.65
CA GLN A 14 -11.03 -14.00 -1.92
C GLN A 14 -10.99 -15.25 -2.83
N ARG A 15 -11.59 -15.20 -4.04
CA ARG A 15 -11.62 -16.32 -4.97
C ARG A 15 -10.23 -16.62 -5.52
N LEU A 16 -9.83 -17.89 -5.46
CA LEU A 16 -8.53 -18.38 -5.92
C LEU A 16 -8.24 -18.01 -7.38
N GLU A 17 -9.25 -18.07 -8.25
CA GLU A 17 -9.16 -17.69 -9.67
C GLU A 17 -8.54 -16.31 -9.87
N LYS A 18 -8.89 -15.33 -9.03
CA LYS A 18 -8.35 -13.97 -9.12
C LYS A 18 -6.88 -13.89 -8.72
N TYR A 19 -6.43 -14.76 -7.81
CA TYR A 19 -5.02 -14.87 -7.49
C TYR A 19 -4.24 -15.47 -8.67
N LEU A 20 -4.80 -16.48 -9.34
CA LEU A 20 -4.19 -17.10 -10.52
C LEU A 20 -4.06 -16.11 -11.68
N ASP A 21 -5.10 -15.30 -11.93
CA ASP A 21 -5.05 -14.22 -12.94
C ASP A 21 -3.87 -13.26 -12.69
N LEU A 22 -3.61 -12.92 -11.43
CA LEU A 22 -2.49 -12.04 -11.07
C LEU A 22 -1.13 -12.70 -11.26
N PHE A 23 -1.00 -13.98 -10.93
CA PHE A 23 0.23 -14.74 -11.20
C PHE A 23 0.54 -14.84 -12.70
N ASN A 24 -0.49 -14.85 -13.55
CA ASN A 24 -0.33 -14.80 -15.00
C ASN A 24 -0.01 -13.38 -15.50
N ARG A 25 -0.53 -12.35 -14.81
CA ARG A 25 -0.36 -10.95 -15.21
C ARG A 25 0.98 -10.34 -14.81
N TYR A 26 1.54 -10.76 -13.67
CA TYR A 26 2.75 -10.17 -13.11
C TYR A 26 3.82 -11.22 -12.84
N ASP A 27 5.06 -10.85 -13.12
CA ASP A 27 6.25 -11.63 -12.79
C ASP A 27 6.67 -11.36 -11.34
N PHE A 28 6.62 -12.40 -10.51
CA PHE A 28 7.03 -12.38 -9.11
C PHE A 28 8.37 -13.09 -8.85
N SER A 29 9.16 -13.46 -9.86
CA SER A 29 10.38 -14.28 -9.63
C SER A 29 11.45 -13.55 -8.82
N ASP A 30 11.44 -12.21 -8.81
CA ASP A 30 12.34 -11.39 -7.98
C ASP A 30 11.82 -11.12 -6.56
N VAL A 31 10.59 -11.56 -6.25
CA VAL A 31 9.93 -11.30 -4.97
C VAL A 31 10.17 -12.47 -4.03
N ARG A 32 11.05 -12.27 -3.06
CA ARG A 32 11.33 -13.26 -2.00
C ARG A 32 10.38 -13.07 -0.82
N PHE A 33 10.24 -14.12 -0.01
CA PHE A 33 9.56 -14.03 1.28
C PHE A 33 10.58 -14.11 2.42
N PRO A 34 10.53 -13.21 3.42
CA PRO A 34 9.65 -12.04 3.51
C PRO A 34 10.04 -10.94 2.50
N THR A 35 9.05 -10.24 1.97
CA THR A 35 9.25 -9.31 0.84
C THR A 35 9.90 -8.00 1.29
N SER A 36 11.16 -7.83 0.92
CA SER A 36 11.90 -6.60 1.21
C SER A 36 11.45 -5.44 0.30
N ILE A 37 11.77 -4.20 0.70
CA ILE A 37 11.55 -3.01 -0.13
C ILE A 37 12.34 -3.10 -1.44
N ASP A 38 13.55 -3.68 -1.42
CA ASP A 38 14.37 -3.88 -2.62
C ASP A 38 13.71 -4.84 -3.61
N ASP A 39 13.07 -5.90 -3.11
CA ASP A 39 12.34 -6.84 -3.96
C ASP A 39 11.09 -6.15 -4.58
N ILE A 40 10.46 -5.18 -3.88
CA ILE A 40 9.39 -4.34 -4.46
C ILE A 40 9.95 -3.47 -5.60
N VAL A 41 11.13 -2.87 -5.44
CA VAL A 41 11.77 -2.07 -6.50
C VAL A 41 12.08 -2.92 -7.73
N LYS A 42 12.56 -4.17 -7.54
CA LYS A 42 12.76 -5.11 -8.64
C LYS A 42 11.45 -5.48 -9.33
N PHE A 43 10.42 -5.78 -8.55
CA PHE A 43 9.08 -6.08 -9.04
C PHE A 43 8.50 -4.93 -9.89
N GLU A 44 8.62 -3.68 -9.43
CA GLU A 44 8.19 -2.49 -10.18
C GLU A 44 8.89 -2.41 -11.54
N LYS A 45 10.22 -2.56 -11.56
CA LYS A 45 11.01 -2.49 -12.79
C LYS A 45 10.59 -3.56 -13.79
N ARG A 46 10.38 -4.79 -13.32
CA ARG A 46 10.04 -5.92 -14.17
C ARG A 46 8.63 -5.84 -14.76
N ASN A 47 7.67 -5.38 -13.97
CA ASN A 47 6.26 -5.38 -14.35
C ASN A 47 5.77 -4.05 -14.92
N ASN A 48 6.67 -3.06 -15.05
CA ASN A 48 6.32 -1.70 -15.42
C ASN A 48 5.19 -1.07 -14.57
N VAL A 49 5.17 -1.38 -13.27
CA VAL A 49 4.20 -0.86 -12.30
C VAL A 49 4.87 0.04 -11.27
N SER A 50 4.09 0.77 -10.48
CA SER A 50 4.58 1.61 -9.39
C SER A 50 3.90 1.25 -8.08
N VAL A 51 4.67 1.19 -7.00
CA VAL A 51 4.26 0.76 -5.67
C VAL A 51 4.83 1.71 -4.63
N SER A 52 3.98 2.51 -3.99
CA SER A 52 4.37 3.27 -2.81
C SER A 52 4.16 2.42 -1.56
N VAL A 53 5.03 2.57 -0.57
CA VAL A 53 4.97 1.87 0.71
C VAL A 53 4.96 2.89 1.84
N PHE A 54 4.01 2.75 2.74
CA PHE A 54 3.82 3.60 3.91
C PHE A 54 3.89 2.75 5.18
N GLY A 55 4.36 3.33 6.28
CA GLY A 55 4.38 2.71 7.60
C GLY A 55 3.35 3.35 8.51
N LEU A 56 3.04 2.66 9.61
CA LEU A 56 2.15 3.16 10.66
C LEU A 56 2.96 3.40 11.95
N ARG A 57 2.87 4.60 12.51
CA ARG A 57 3.47 4.95 13.80
C ARG A 57 2.38 5.14 14.84
N GLU A 58 2.44 4.38 15.93
CA GLU A 58 1.58 4.60 17.09
C GLU A 58 2.15 5.72 17.97
N SER A 59 1.27 6.58 18.47
CA SER A 59 1.56 7.65 19.42
C SER A 59 0.43 7.75 20.44
N LEU A 60 0.71 8.33 21.62
CA LEU A 60 -0.31 8.60 22.63
C LEU A 60 -0.61 10.10 22.66
N VAL A 61 -1.87 10.47 22.42
CA VAL A 61 -2.36 11.84 22.49
C VAL A 61 -3.54 11.87 23.45
N CYS A 62 -3.43 12.61 24.56
CA CYS A 62 -4.46 12.70 25.59
C CYS A 62 -4.95 11.32 26.08
N ASN A 63 -4.01 10.40 26.37
CA ASN A 63 -4.27 9.01 26.76
C ASN A 63 -5.03 8.16 25.73
N LYS A 64 -5.11 8.60 24.46
CA LYS A 64 -5.69 7.83 23.35
C LYS A 64 -4.59 7.47 22.36
N LYS A 65 -4.64 6.23 21.85
CA LYS A 65 -3.78 5.78 20.76
C LYS A 65 -4.14 6.53 19.49
N LYS A 66 -3.15 7.19 18.89
CA LYS A 66 -3.24 7.85 17.59
C LYS A 66 -2.22 7.23 16.65
N TYR A 67 -2.69 6.82 15.47
CA TYR A 67 -1.83 6.28 14.43
C TYR A 67 -1.54 7.35 13.38
N THR A 68 -0.28 7.44 12.98
CA THR A 68 0.20 8.38 11.96
C THR A 68 0.88 7.58 10.87
N VAL A 69 0.39 7.71 9.64
CA VAL A 69 1.00 7.14 8.45
C VAL A 69 2.20 7.98 8.04
N TYR A 70 3.31 7.33 7.71
CA TYR A 70 4.52 7.98 7.21
C TYR A 70 5.03 7.25 5.97
N PRO A 71 5.68 7.95 5.01
CA PRO A 71 6.25 7.29 3.85
C PRO A 71 7.45 6.42 4.23
N ILE A 72 7.51 5.20 3.69
CA ILE A 72 8.70 4.34 3.70
C ILE A 72 9.38 4.40 2.32
N LYS A 73 8.57 4.34 1.26
CA LYS A 73 8.99 4.46 -0.15
C LYS A 73 7.88 5.19 -0.90
N VAL A 74 8.19 6.28 -1.57
CA VAL A 74 7.24 6.99 -2.43
C VAL A 74 7.74 6.89 -3.86
N THR A 75 6.87 6.46 -4.76
CA THR A 75 7.22 6.41 -6.19
C THR A 75 6.70 7.66 -6.88
N ASP A 76 7.60 8.35 -7.58
CA ASP A 76 7.33 9.51 -8.43
C ASP A 76 8.26 9.43 -9.66
N PRO A 77 7.74 9.42 -10.91
CA PRO A 77 6.33 9.50 -11.31
C PRO A 77 5.53 8.23 -11.02
N LYS A 78 4.22 8.40 -10.77
CA LYS A 78 3.26 7.29 -10.72
C LYS A 78 3.04 6.73 -12.13
N ARG A 79 3.15 5.42 -12.28
CA ARG A 79 2.80 4.70 -13.52
C ARG A 79 1.30 4.44 -13.57
N GLU A 80 0.78 4.09 -14.76
CA GLU A 80 -0.63 3.76 -14.99
C GLU A 80 -1.18 2.78 -13.94
N TYR A 81 -0.43 1.71 -13.70
CA TYR A 81 -0.70 0.76 -12.63
C TYR A 81 0.08 1.13 -11.38
N HIS A 82 -0.58 1.90 -10.51
CA HIS A 82 -0.06 2.29 -9.20
C HIS A 82 -0.76 1.54 -8.06
N THR A 83 -0.01 1.15 -7.03
CA THR A 83 -0.55 0.55 -5.81
C THR A 83 0.10 1.16 -4.57
N ASP A 84 -0.72 1.60 -3.63
CA ASP A 84 -0.27 2.06 -2.32
C ASP A 84 -0.35 0.88 -1.32
N LEU A 85 0.76 0.60 -0.63
CA LEU A 85 0.87 -0.43 0.39
C LEU A 85 1.11 0.18 1.77
N LEU A 86 0.48 -0.39 2.78
CA LEU A 86 0.73 -0.12 4.20
C LEU A 86 1.54 -1.29 4.79
N CYS A 87 2.72 -1.01 5.31
CA CYS A 87 3.56 -1.95 6.05
C CYS A 87 3.18 -1.90 7.53
N LEU A 88 2.68 -3.01 8.05
CA LEU A 88 2.36 -3.21 9.45
C LEU A 88 3.42 -4.13 10.06
N SER A 89 4.17 -3.60 11.03
CA SER A 89 5.21 -4.35 11.74
C SER A 89 4.79 -4.64 13.18
N THR A 90 4.88 -5.90 13.59
CA THR A 90 4.80 -6.31 15.00
C THR A 90 6.21 -6.47 15.56
N PRO A 91 6.51 -5.93 16.75
CA PRO A 91 7.86 -6.04 17.32
C PRO A 91 8.16 -7.44 17.89
N ILE A 92 7.15 -8.15 18.42
CA ILE A 92 7.33 -9.45 19.10
C ILE A 92 6.18 -10.42 18.75
N PRO A 93 6.47 -11.56 18.07
CA PRO A 93 7.69 -11.79 17.29
C PRO A 93 7.83 -10.72 16.21
N PHE A 94 9.07 -10.43 15.79
CA PHE A 94 9.29 -9.50 14.70
C PHE A 94 8.67 -10.07 13.42
N SER A 95 7.62 -9.42 12.95
CA SER A 95 6.98 -9.78 11.69
C SER A 95 6.48 -8.51 11.02
N TYR A 96 6.44 -8.51 9.71
CA TYR A 96 5.79 -7.44 8.98
C TYR A 96 4.97 -8.03 7.84
N HIS A 97 3.87 -7.34 7.55
CA HIS A 97 3.03 -7.67 6.41
C HIS A 97 2.61 -6.39 5.71
N TYR A 98 2.47 -6.48 4.39
CA TYR A 98 1.88 -5.41 3.61
C TYR A 98 0.37 -5.57 3.59
N CYS A 99 -0.33 -4.45 3.53
CA CYS A 99 -1.75 -4.33 3.26
C CYS A 99 -1.94 -3.38 2.09
N TRP A 100 -2.92 -3.63 1.24
CA TRP A 100 -3.28 -2.68 0.20
C TRP A 100 -4.06 -1.51 0.79
N ILE A 101 -3.71 -0.29 0.39
CA ILE A 101 -4.46 0.91 0.71
C ILE A 101 -5.42 1.19 -0.45
N SER A 102 -6.72 1.00 -0.21
CA SER A 102 -7.75 1.27 -1.23
C SER A 102 -8.06 2.76 -1.38
N ASN A 103 -7.94 3.53 -0.29
CA ASN A 103 -8.18 4.96 -0.27
C ASN A 103 -7.15 5.66 0.63
N PHE A 104 -6.09 6.20 0.01
CA PHE A 104 -5.00 6.84 0.74
C PHE A 104 -5.44 8.14 1.42
N GLU A 105 -6.23 8.97 0.75
CA GLU A 105 -6.69 10.25 1.29
C GLU A 105 -7.52 10.07 2.56
N GLN A 106 -8.42 9.08 2.57
CA GLN A 106 -9.22 8.75 3.75
C GLN A 106 -8.33 8.32 4.92
N LEU A 107 -7.28 7.54 4.65
CA LEU A 107 -6.37 7.04 5.66
C LEU A 107 -5.56 8.17 6.32
N VAL A 108 -5.01 9.10 5.54
CA VAL A 108 -4.16 10.19 6.06
C VAL A 108 -4.95 11.43 6.50
N ARG A 109 -6.27 11.41 6.31
CA ARG A 109 -7.14 12.56 6.54
C ARG A 109 -6.99 13.20 7.91
N GLU A 110 -6.99 12.39 8.97
CA GLU A 110 -6.89 12.87 10.36
C GLU A 110 -5.50 13.46 10.69
N GLN A 111 -4.52 13.22 9.82
CA GLN A 111 -3.20 13.84 9.90
C GLN A 111 -3.16 15.21 9.22
N LEU A 112 -4.00 15.41 8.20
CA LEU A 112 -4.05 16.64 7.40
C LEU A 112 -5.10 17.64 7.91
N THR A 113 -6.24 17.16 8.40
CA THR A 113 -7.39 17.99 8.75
C THR A 113 -7.98 17.60 10.09
N LYS A 114 -8.60 18.59 10.76
CA LYS A 114 -9.42 18.35 11.96
C LYS A 114 -10.84 17.85 11.64
N HIS A 115 -11.24 17.86 10.36
CA HIS A 115 -12.59 17.54 9.90
C HIS A 115 -12.67 16.10 9.38
N LYS A 116 -13.85 15.46 9.46
CA LYS A 116 -14.06 14.04 9.11
C LYS A 116 -14.66 13.76 7.71
N HIS A 117 -14.90 14.79 6.87
CA HIS A 117 -15.61 14.68 5.57
C HIS A 117 -14.72 14.70 4.32
N PRO A 118 -14.76 13.72 3.39
CA PRO A 118 -13.83 13.54 2.25
C PRO A 118 -13.19 14.82 1.67
N ILE A 119 -11.86 14.84 1.50
CA ILE A 119 -11.17 16.00 0.92
C ILE A 119 -11.26 15.81 -0.59
N TYR A 120 -12.07 16.62 -1.26
CA TYR A 120 -12.02 16.68 -2.72
C TYR A 120 -10.91 17.66 -3.08
N THR A 121 -9.75 17.15 -3.46
CA THR A 121 -8.74 18.00 -4.10
C THR A 121 -9.20 18.24 -5.54
N SER A 122 -9.57 19.49 -5.85
CA SER A 122 -9.78 19.92 -7.23
C SER A 122 -8.45 19.79 -7.95
N THR A 123 -8.30 18.77 -8.79
CA THR A 123 -7.15 18.66 -9.68
C THR A 123 -7.31 19.73 -10.75
N GLU A 124 -6.59 20.84 -10.60
CA GLU A 124 -6.46 21.86 -11.62
C GLU A 124 -5.76 21.26 -12.84
N GLN A 125 -6.38 21.49 -13.99
CA GLN A 125 -5.78 21.32 -15.30
C GLN A 125 -4.58 22.27 -15.42
N VAL A 126 -3.39 21.74 -15.73
CA VAL A 126 -2.37 22.42 -16.56
C VAL A 126 -1.62 21.36 -17.35
#